data_AF-A0A7X7VYF7-F1
#
_entry.id   AF-A0A7X7VYF7-F1
#
_cell.length_a   1.000
_cell.length_b   1.000
_cell.length_c   1.000
_cell.angle_alpha   90.00
_cell.angle_beta   90.00
_cell.angle_gamma   90.00
#
_symmetry.space_group_name_H-M   'P 1'
#
loop_
_entity.id
_entity.type
_entity.pdbx_description
1 polymer ?
#
loop_
_entity_poly.entity_id
_entity_poly.type
_entity_poly.pdbx_seq_one_letter_code
_entity_poly.pdbx_strand_id
1 'polypeptide(L)'
;MNSKIRDKWTDSLFEAILLLEDLEECYNFFEDICTVSEIKAMAQRLEVAKMLRQGYTYIDIAKKTGASTATISRVNRCLVYGADGYRTILERLEKKNPGKPEREPGSVEGSHKEKTGEPE
;
A
#
# COMPACT_ATOMS: atom_id res chain seq x y z
N MET A 1 -18.04 -2.17 -0.68
CA MET A 1 -17.62 -1.62 -2.00
C MET A 1 -18.06 -0.16 -2.05
N ASN A 2 -17.16 0.78 -2.34
CA ASN A 2 -17.48 2.20 -2.27
C ASN A 2 -18.26 2.63 -3.52
N SER A 3 -19.55 2.93 -3.38
CA SER A 3 -20.43 3.32 -4.49
C SER A 3 -20.03 4.62 -5.18
N LYS A 4 -19.17 5.44 -4.56
CA LYS A 4 -18.75 6.74 -5.10
C LYS A 4 -17.79 6.65 -6.29
N ILE A 5 -17.16 5.50 -6.51
CA ILE A 5 -16.21 5.31 -7.61
C ILE A 5 -16.70 4.29 -8.64
N ARG A 6 -17.92 3.75 -8.46
CA ARG A 6 -18.43 2.71 -9.35
C ARG A 6 -19.33 3.35 -10.39
N ASP A 7 -18.79 3.53 -11.58
CA ASP A 7 -19.49 4.04 -12.75
C ASP A 7 -18.90 3.43 -14.02
N LYS A 8 -19.56 3.68 -15.16
CA LYS A 8 -19.17 3.14 -16.46
C LYS A 8 -17.75 3.51 -16.87
N TRP A 9 -17.24 4.68 -16.50
CA TRP A 9 -15.92 5.14 -16.92
C TRP A 9 -14.82 4.49 -16.09
N THR A 10 -15.06 4.36 -14.78
CA THR A 10 -14.16 3.66 -13.87
C THR A 10 -14.12 2.16 -14.15
N ASP A 11 -15.26 1.55 -14.49
CA ASP A 11 -15.33 0.15 -14.91
C ASP A 11 -14.50 -0.06 -16.19
N SER A 12 -14.65 0.80 -17.22
CA SER A 12 -13.83 0.72 -18.45
C SER A 12 -12.33 0.91 -18.19
N LEU A 13 -11.94 1.77 -17.25
CA LEU A 13 -10.54 1.91 -16.86
C LEU A 13 -9.99 0.61 -16.24
N PHE A 14 -10.75 -0.02 -15.35
CA PHE A 14 -10.31 -1.26 -14.72
C PHE A 14 -10.31 -2.44 -15.70
N GLU A 15 -11.27 -2.50 -16.64
CA GLU A 15 -11.26 -3.46 -17.74
C GLU A 15 -9.99 -3.32 -18.60
N ALA A 16 -9.57 -2.09 -18.94
CA ALA A 16 -8.33 -1.85 -19.66
C ALA A 16 -7.09 -2.28 -18.84
N ILE A 17 -7.03 -1.96 -17.55
CA ILE A 17 -5.92 -2.36 -16.67
C ILE A 17 -5.82 -3.90 -16.57
N LEU A 18 -6.94 -4.62 -16.63
CA LEU A 18 -6.96 -6.09 -16.58
C LEU A 18 -6.40 -6.76 -17.84
N LEU A 19 -6.25 -6.03 -18.95
CA LEU A 19 -5.70 -6.55 -20.20
C LEU A 19 -4.18 -6.42 -20.31
N LEU A 20 -3.52 -5.71 -19.37
CA LEU A 20 -2.07 -5.55 -19.37
C LEU A 20 -1.38 -6.89 -19.04
N GLU A 21 -0.48 -7.35 -19.91
CA GLU A 21 0.12 -8.68 -19.82
C GLU A 21 1.52 -8.67 -19.16
N ASP A 22 2.26 -7.56 -19.31
CA ASP A 22 3.62 -7.44 -18.80
C ASP A 22 3.97 -6.07 -18.19
N LEU A 23 5.22 -5.95 -17.74
CA LEU A 23 5.71 -4.72 -17.08
C LEU A 23 5.90 -3.57 -18.06
N GLU A 24 6.28 -3.82 -19.31
CA GLU A 24 6.51 -2.77 -20.31
C GLU A 24 5.17 -2.14 -20.71
N GLU A 25 4.13 -2.95 -20.92
CA GLU A 25 2.77 -2.46 -21.12
C GLU A 25 2.27 -1.64 -19.93
N CYS A 26 2.55 -2.09 -18.69
CA CYS A 26 2.24 -1.29 -17.50
C CYS A 26 2.97 0.06 -17.52
N TYR A 27 4.27 0.10 -17.84
CA TYR A 27 5.02 1.36 -17.88
C TYR A 27 4.44 2.32 -18.92
N ASN A 28 4.22 1.85 -20.15
CA ASN A 28 3.67 2.66 -21.23
C ASN A 28 2.27 3.19 -20.89
N PHE A 29 1.36 2.32 -20.44
CA PHE A 29 -0.02 2.71 -20.13
C PHE A 29 -0.09 3.72 -18.98
N PHE A 30 0.63 3.46 -17.87
CA PHE A 30 0.58 4.37 -16.73
C PHE A 30 1.34 5.69 -17.00
N GLU A 31 2.36 5.72 -17.86
CA GLU A 31 3.01 6.95 -18.29
C GLU A 31 2.08 7.85 -19.12
N ASP A 32 1.20 7.25 -19.94
CA ASP A 32 0.20 8.01 -20.72
C ASP A 32 -0.89 8.65 -19.85
N ILE A 33 -1.36 7.95 -18.80
CA ILE A 33 -2.53 8.39 -18.02
C ILE A 33 -2.21 9.04 -16.67
N CYS A 34 -0.96 8.96 -16.22
CA CYS A 34 -0.52 9.51 -14.94
C CYS A 34 0.74 10.35 -15.10
N THR A 35 0.89 11.32 -14.20
CA THR A 35 2.16 12.01 -14.01
C THR A 35 3.17 11.11 -13.28
N VAL A 36 4.46 11.41 -13.45
CA VAL A 36 5.55 10.72 -12.74
C VAL A 36 5.34 10.73 -11.22
N SER A 37 4.85 11.84 -10.66
CA SER A 37 4.64 11.97 -9.21
C SER A 37 3.49 11.09 -8.72
N GLU A 38 2.43 10.90 -9.50
CA GLU A 38 1.32 10.00 -9.18
C GLU A 38 1.77 8.54 -9.18
N ILE A 39 2.52 8.11 -10.20
CA ILE A 39 3.08 6.76 -10.27
C ILE A 39 3.99 6.49 -9.07
N LYS A 40 4.92 7.41 -8.79
CA LYS A 40 5.84 7.28 -7.63
C LYS A 40 5.08 7.28 -6.31
N ALA A 41 4.02 8.07 -6.16
CA ALA A 41 3.18 8.07 -4.97
C ALA A 41 2.44 6.74 -4.78
N MET A 42 1.89 6.15 -5.85
CA MET A 42 1.26 4.83 -5.79
C MET A 42 2.26 3.74 -5.41
N ALA A 43 3.45 3.74 -6.02
CA ALA A 43 4.53 2.82 -5.70
C ALA A 43 5.00 2.95 -4.23
N GLN A 44 5.19 4.19 -3.75
CA GLN A 44 5.56 4.44 -2.35
C GLN A 44 4.51 3.89 -1.38
N ARG A 45 3.21 4.06 -1.67
CA ARG A 45 2.13 3.53 -0.82
C ARG A 45 2.11 2.00 -0.79
N LEU A 46 2.39 1.32 -1.91
CA LEU A 46 2.49 -0.13 -1.95
C LEU A 46 3.67 -0.63 -1.10
N GLU A 47 4.84 0.00 -1.19
CA GLU A 47 6.01 -0.40 -0.38
C GLU A 47 5.77 -0.14 1.11
N VAL A 48 5.13 0.99 1.47
CA VAL A 48 4.68 1.26 2.85
C VAL A 48 3.78 0.14 3.35
N ALA A 49 2.77 -0.29 2.57
CA ALA A 49 1.85 -1.35 2.96
C ALA A 49 2.56 -2.70 3.17
N LYS A 50 3.54 -3.01 2.31
CA LYS A 50 4.38 -4.20 2.43
C LYS A 50 5.22 -4.17 3.70
N MET A 51 5.91 -3.06 3.99
CA MET A 51 6.72 -2.92 5.19
C MET A 51 5.87 -2.95 6.48
N LEU A 52 4.68 -2.34 6.47
CA LEU A 52 3.72 -2.46 7.58
C LEU A 52 3.32 -3.91 7.85
N ARG A 53 3.01 -4.68 6.79
CA ARG A 53 2.69 -6.12 6.89
C ARG A 53 3.87 -6.94 7.42
N GLN A 54 5.10 -6.52 7.12
CA GLN A 54 6.32 -7.15 7.60
C GLN A 54 6.69 -6.76 9.05
N GLY A 55 5.96 -5.83 9.68
CA GLY A 55 6.16 -5.43 11.08
C GLY A 55 7.19 -4.33 11.31
N TYR A 56 7.61 -3.61 10.26
CA TYR A 56 8.52 -2.46 10.42
C TYR A 56 7.87 -1.31 11.18
N THR A 57 8.68 -0.56 11.94
CA THR A 57 8.20 0.63 12.65
C THR A 57 7.93 1.79 11.68
N TYR A 58 7.10 2.75 12.09
CA TYR A 58 6.84 3.95 11.28
C TYR A 58 8.13 4.75 10.97
N ILE A 59 9.11 4.72 11.88
CA ILE A 59 10.39 5.40 11.69
C ILE A 59 11.19 4.72 10.57
N ASP A 60 11.29 3.39 10.61
CA ASP A 60 12.00 2.62 9.57
C ASP A 60 11.36 2.81 8.20
N ILE A 61 10.03 2.76 8.17
CA ILE A 61 9.24 2.98 6.95
C ILE A 61 9.49 4.38 6.40
N ALA A 62 9.40 5.43 7.22
CA ALA A 62 9.63 6.79 6.79
C ALA A 62 11.06 6.98 6.23
N LYS A 63 12.06 6.42 6.92
CA LYS A 63 13.46 6.47 6.50
C LYS A 63 13.71 5.74 5.17
N LYS A 64 13.09 4.57 4.97
CA LYS A 64 13.30 3.73 3.78
C LYS A 64 12.53 4.23 2.56
N THR A 65 11.29 4.67 2.76
CA THR A 65 10.36 5.01 1.68
C THR A 65 10.29 6.50 1.38
N GLY A 66 10.73 7.36 2.30
CA GLY A 66 10.54 8.80 2.23
C GLY A 66 9.10 9.24 2.48
N ALA A 67 8.21 8.34 2.91
CA ALA A 67 6.81 8.68 3.20
C ALA A 67 6.70 9.47 4.50
N SER A 68 5.81 10.46 4.54
CA SER A 68 5.47 11.16 5.78
C SER A 68 4.67 10.26 6.72
N THR A 69 4.75 10.53 8.03
CA THR A 69 3.96 9.82 9.07
C THR A 69 2.47 9.85 8.76
N ALA A 70 1.95 10.96 8.20
CA ALA A 70 0.56 11.08 7.79
C ALA A 70 0.21 10.12 6.64
N THR A 71 1.11 9.94 5.67
CA THR A 71 0.94 8.96 4.58
C THR A 71 0.97 7.53 5.12
N ILE A 72 1.94 7.20 5.98
CA ILE A 72 2.04 5.87 6.60
C ILE A 72 0.77 5.54 7.38
N SER A 73 0.26 6.48 8.18
CA SER A 73 -0.98 6.31 8.93
C SER A 73 -2.19 6.05 8.04
N ARG A 74 -2.34 6.79 6.93
CA ARG A 74 -3.41 6.54 5.95
C ARG A 74 -3.30 5.16 5.31
N VAL A 75 -2.10 4.74 4.92
CA VAL A 75 -1.88 3.42 4.33
C VAL A 75 -2.19 2.33 5.34
N ASN A 76 -1.73 2.45 6.59
CA ASN A 76 -2.02 1.49 7.65
C ASN A 76 -3.53 1.36 7.89
N ARG A 77 -4.26 2.48 7.93
CA ARG A 77 -5.73 2.45 8.05
C ARG A 77 -6.38 1.68 6.89
N CYS A 78 -5.94 1.88 5.65
CA CYS A 78 -6.44 1.12 4.50
C CYS A 78 -6.02 -0.36 4.52
N LEU A 79 -4.85 -0.67 5.07
CA LEU A 79 -4.36 -2.04 5.21
C LEU A 79 -5.19 -2.85 6.23
N VAL A 80 -5.55 -2.22 7.35
CA VAL A 80 -6.27 -2.88 8.46
C VAL A 80 -7.78 -2.85 8.28
N TYR A 81 -8.35 -1.73 7.81
CA TYR A 81 -9.79 -1.48 7.77
C TYR A 81 -10.34 -1.11 6.38
N GLY A 82 -9.52 -1.26 5.33
CA GLY A 82 -9.91 -0.86 3.98
C GLY A 82 -10.71 -1.91 3.21
N ALA A 83 -10.68 -1.82 1.89
CA ALA A 83 -11.40 -2.73 0.99
C ALA A 83 -10.62 -4.04 0.67
N ASP A 84 -9.68 -4.43 1.53
CA ASP A 84 -8.84 -5.64 1.40
C ASP A 84 -7.95 -5.75 0.14
N GLY A 85 -7.87 -4.68 -0.67
CA GLY A 85 -7.03 -4.64 -1.87
C GLY A 85 -5.55 -4.89 -1.59
N TYR A 86 -4.98 -4.24 -0.56
CA TYR A 86 -3.60 -4.49 -0.14
C TYR A 86 -3.38 -5.92 0.32
N ARG A 87 -4.27 -6.47 1.15
CA ARG A 87 -4.16 -7.85 1.64
C ARG A 87 -4.10 -8.82 0.47
N THR A 88 -5.03 -8.68 -0.47
CA THR A 88 -5.13 -9.52 -1.67
C THR A 88 -3.86 -9.49 -2.52
N ILE A 89 -3.35 -8.30 -2.88
CA ILE A 89 -2.18 -8.22 -3.76
C ILE A 89 -0.90 -8.65 -3.05
N LEU A 90 -0.72 -8.30 -1.77
CA LEU A 90 0.45 -8.69 -1.00
C LEU A 90 0.53 -10.22 -0.82
N GLU A 91 -0.60 -10.89 -0.57
CA GLU A 91 -0.64 -12.37 -0.53
C GLU A 91 -0.26 -13.00 -1.88
N ARG A 92 -0.75 -12.45 -2.99
CA ARG A 92 -0.40 -12.95 -4.34
C ARG A 92 1.08 -12.73 -4.65
N LEU A 93 1.64 -11.59 -4.27
CA LEU A 93 3.07 -11.29 -4.44
C LEU A 93 3.96 -12.23 -3.63
N GLU A 94 3.59 -12.53 -2.39
CA GLU A 94 4.29 -13.51 -1.55
C GLU A 94 4.27 -14.91 -2.17
N LYS A 95 3.12 -15.33 -2.72
CA LYS A 95 3.00 -16.63 -3.42
C LYS A 95 3.79 -16.70 -4.72
N LYS A 96 3.86 -15.59 -5.47
CA LYS A 96 4.62 -15.50 -6.73
C LYS A 96 6.13 -15.57 -6.49
N ASN A 97 6.61 -15.04 -5.36
CA ASN A 97 8.02 -15.01 -4.98
C ASN A 97 8.27 -15.68 -3.62
N PRO A 98 8.17 -17.02 -3.51
CA PRO A 98 8.17 -17.74 -2.22
C PRO A 98 9.54 -17.82 -1.51
N GLY A 99 10.46 -16.85 -1.69
CA GLY A 99 11.90 -17.08 -1.46
C GLY A 99 12.75 -15.96 -0.87
N LYS A 100 12.19 -14.92 -0.23
CA LYS A 100 13.02 -13.99 0.57
C LYS A 100 12.43 -13.72 1.95
N PRO A 101 12.90 -14.43 2.99
CA PRO A 101 12.75 -13.95 4.35
C PRO A 101 13.81 -12.86 4.56
N GLU A 102 13.54 -11.62 4.12
CA GLU A 102 14.30 -10.46 4.62
C GLU A 102 13.70 -10.10 5.98
N ARG A 103 13.97 -10.94 6.99
CA ARG A 103 13.85 -10.54 8.40
C ARG A 103 15.22 -10.04 8.84
N GLU A 104 15.35 -8.74 9.05
CA GLU A 104 16.18 -8.26 10.16
C GLU A 104 15.21 -7.76 11.24
N PRO A 105 15.12 -8.44 12.40
CA PRO A 105 14.23 -8.07 13.46
C PRO A 105 14.73 -6.79 14.15
N GLY A 106 14.03 -5.68 13.92
CA GLY A 106 14.11 -4.51 14.78
C GLY A 106 13.23 -4.72 16.00
N SER A 107 13.81 -5.32 17.04
CA SER A 107 13.54 -5.15 18.47
C SER A 107 12.08 -4.85 18.88
N VAL A 108 11.45 -5.85 19.50
CA VAL A 108 10.27 -5.63 20.36
C VAL A 108 10.62 -4.61 21.44
N GLU A 109 9.96 -3.44 21.44
CA GLU A 109 9.55 -2.67 22.63
C GLU A 109 8.85 -1.37 22.23
N GLY A 110 7.59 -1.17 22.68
CA GLY A 110 6.91 0.11 22.47
C GLY A 110 5.38 0.06 22.56
N SER A 111 4.86 -0.30 23.73
CA SER A 111 3.45 -0.22 24.14
C SER A 111 2.72 1.03 23.62
N HIS A 112 1.68 0.85 22.79
CA HIS A 112 0.60 1.83 22.73
C HIS A 112 -0.50 1.40 23.71
N LYS A 113 -0.37 1.87 24.96
CA LYS A 113 -1.53 2.08 25.82
C LYS A 113 -2.20 3.37 25.34
N GLU A 114 -3.28 3.25 24.58
CA GLU A 114 -4.25 4.35 24.47
C GLU A 114 -4.90 4.51 25.85
N LYS A 115 -4.49 5.55 26.58
CA LYS A 115 -5.28 6.10 27.68
C LYS A 115 -6.42 6.89 27.05
N THR A 116 -7.62 6.31 27.05
CA THR A 116 -8.86 7.09 27.01
C THR A 116 -8.93 7.90 28.30
N GLY A 117 -8.77 9.21 28.18
CA GLY A 117 -9.09 10.17 29.22
C GLY A 117 -10.22 11.04 28.72
N GLU A 118 -11.44 10.76 29.17
CA GLU A 118 -12.49 11.78 29.30
C GLU A 118 -12.26 12.51 30.63
N PRO A 119 -12.55 13.81 30.68
CA PRO A 119 -13.09 14.39 31.90
C PRO A 119 -14.48 14.99 31.67
N GLU A 120 -15.22 14.93 32.78
CA GLU A 120 -16.58 15.38 33.12
C GLU A 120 -17.13 16.64 32.43
#